data_AF-A0AA95FSQ9-F1
#
_entry.id   AF-A0AA95FSQ9-F1
#
_cell.length_a   1.000
_cell.length_b   1.000
_cell.length_c   1.000
_cell.angle_alpha   90.00
_cell.angle_beta   90.00
_cell.angle_gamma   90.00
#
_symmetry.space_group_name_H-M   'P 1'
#
loop_
_entity.id
_entity.type
_entity.pdbx_description
1 polymer ?
#
loop_
_entity_poly.entity_id
_entity_poly.type
_entity_poly.pdbx_seq_one_letter_code
_entity_poly.pdbx_strand_id
1 'polypeptide(L)'
;MSKLFTAYRVLAITVGVLLLLGTLSVLLTGSLESVTLYDVSTDSAAYKVGHPLELIWILHGWFYMAYLVVAFVLSRRLGWSLGFFLVMLLAGLVPVMMFVVEHFVSAKVKREHPEVVAA
;
A
#
# COMPACT_ATOMS: atom_id res chain seq x y z
N MET A 1 -9.75 19.49 -6.09
CA MET A 1 -8.91 18.36 -6.56
C MET A 1 -7.78 18.05 -5.58
N SER A 2 -7.19 19.05 -4.93
CA SER A 2 -6.14 18.87 -3.91
C SER A 2 -6.51 17.90 -2.79
N LYS A 3 -7.73 18.01 -2.20
CA LYS A 3 -8.21 17.06 -1.17
C LYS A 3 -8.20 15.59 -1.62
N LEU A 4 -8.54 15.31 -2.88
CA LEU A 4 -8.55 13.96 -3.44
C LEU A 4 -7.11 13.43 -3.60
N PHE A 5 -6.20 14.29 -4.06
CA PHE A 5 -4.78 13.96 -4.16
C PHE A 5 -4.15 13.73 -2.79
N THR A 6 -4.46 14.54 -1.79
CA THR A 6 -4.02 14.32 -0.40
C THR A 6 -4.57 13.00 0.14
N ALA A 7 -5.85 12.71 -0.05
CA ALA A 7 -6.45 11.43 0.35
C ALA A 7 -5.76 10.25 -0.32
N TYR A 8 -5.49 10.34 -1.63
CA TYR A 8 -4.71 9.35 -2.37
C TYR A 8 -3.33 9.12 -1.72
N ARG A 9 -2.58 10.19 -1.44
CA ARG A 9 -1.23 10.08 -0.86
C ARG A 9 -1.24 9.44 0.52
N VAL A 10 -2.17 9.86 1.38
CA VAL A 10 -2.31 9.27 2.72
C VAL A 10 -2.63 7.78 2.60
N LEU A 11 -3.63 7.42 1.79
CA LEU A 11 -3.99 6.02 1.56
C LEU A 11 -2.82 5.23 0.97
N ALA A 12 -2.09 5.79 0.01
CA ALA A 12 -0.96 5.12 -0.63
C ALA A 12 0.15 4.78 0.38
N ILE A 13 0.52 5.74 1.22
CA ILE A 13 1.52 5.56 2.27
C ILE A 13 1.00 4.58 3.33
N THR A 14 -0.25 4.72 3.77
CA THR A 14 -0.85 3.80 4.74
C THR A 14 -0.84 2.36 4.23
N VAL A 15 -1.30 2.13 2.99
CA VAL A 15 -1.29 0.80 2.36
C VAL A 15 0.14 0.24 2.28
N GLY A 16 1.11 1.06 1.87
CA GLY A 16 2.51 0.66 1.79
C GLY A 16 3.11 0.28 3.15
N VAL A 17 2.81 1.05 4.20
CA VAL A 17 3.28 0.76 5.57
C VAL A 17 2.63 -0.51 6.11
N LEU A 18 1.31 -0.67 5.95
CA LEU A 18 0.61 -1.87 6.41
C LEU A 18 1.15 -3.11 5.69
N LEU A 19 1.41 -3.03 4.39
CA LEU A 19 1.97 -4.15 3.64
C LEU A 19 3.41 -4.49 4.05
N LEU A 20 4.23 -3.48 4.38
CA LEU A 20 5.56 -3.71 4.96
C LEU A 20 5.50 -4.40 6.32
N LEU A 21 4.61 -3.95 7.20
CA LEU A 21 4.46 -4.52 8.53
C LEU A 21 3.90 -5.95 8.48
N GLY A 22 2.93 -6.22 7.59
CA GLY A 22 2.44 -7.58 7.33
C GLY A 22 3.54 -8.47 6.75
N THR A 23 4.37 -7.95 5.83
CA THR A 23 5.52 -8.71 5.31
C THR A 23 6.53 -9.04 6.41
N LEU A 24 6.77 -8.09 7.32
CA LEU A 24 7.62 -8.30 8.49
C LEU A 24 7.01 -9.34 9.44
N SER A 25 5.69 -9.37 9.63
CA SER A 25 5.03 -10.39 10.45
C SER A 25 5.33 -11.79 9.92
N VAL A 26 5.22 -11.98 8.60
CA VAL A 26 5.52 -13.26 7.93
C VAL A 26 7.00 -13.61 8.07
N LEU A 27 7.91 -12.64 7.93
CA LEU A 27 9.35 -12.87 8.09
C LEU A 27 9.74 -13.23 9.54
N LEU A 28 8.97 -12.80 10.53
CA LEU A 28 9.26 -13.10 11.93
C LEU A 28 8.59 -14.39 12.43
N THR A 29 7.42 -14.73 11.88
CA THR A 29 6.64 -15.91 12.27
C THR A 29 6.88 -17.11 11.38
N GLY A 30 7.35 -16.91 10.15
CA GLY A 30 7.45 -17.96 9.14
C GLY A 30 6.10 -18.45 8.62
N SER A 31 5.00 -17.78 8.99
CA SER A 31 3.63 -18.20 8.64
C SER A 31 2.82 -17.07 8.02
N LEU A 32 1.94 -17.43 7.10
CA LEU A 32 1.03 -16.56 6.38
C LEU A 32 -0.37 -17.18 6.45
N GLU A 33 -1.13 -16.81 7.49
CA GLU A 33 -2.48 -17.30 7.87
C GLU A 33 -2.67 -18.83 7.81
N SER A 34 -2.72 -19.42 6.62
CA SER A 34 -2.91 -20.87 6.37
C SER A 34 -1.68 -21.58 5.77
N VAL A 35 -0.59 -20.84 5.51
CA VAL A 35 0.62 -21.35 4.86
C VAL A 35 1.83 -21.13 5.77
N THR A 36 2.46 -22.21 6.21
CA THR A 36 3.76 -22.15 6.91
C THR A 36 4.89 -22.23 5.89
N LEU A 37 5.70 -21.19 5.80
CA LEU A 37 6.90 -21.12 4.95
C LEU A 37 8.10 -21.80 5.62
N TYR A 38 8.24 -21.63 6.94
CA TYR A 38 9.23 -22.31 7.78
C TYR A 38 8.78 -22.28 9.23
N ASP A 39 9.27 -23.25 10.02
CA ASP A 39 8.89 -23.40 11.42
C ASP A 39 9.70 -22.46 12.31
N VAL A 40 9.01 -21.61 13.07
CA VAL A 40 9.59 -20.73 14.09
C VAL A 40 9.01 -21.13 15.43
N SER A 41 9.86 -21.34 16.42
CA SER A 41 9.39 -21.73 17.75
C SER A 41 8.49 -20.64 18.33
N THR A 42 7.31 -21.04 18.82
CA THR A 42 6.31 -20.14 19.40
C THR A 42 6.81 -19.40 20.63
N ASP A 43 7.84 -19.92 21.29
CA ASP A 43 8.44 -19.31 22.46
C ASP A 43 9.52 -18.26 22.13
N SER A 44 9.92 -18.18 20.84
CA SER A 44 10.91 -17.21 20.38
C SER A 44 10.41 -15.76 20.51
N ALA A 45 11.34 -14.83 20.74
CA ALA A 45 11.04 -13.40 20.76
C ALA A 45 10.50 -12.91 19.40
N ALA A 46 11.00 -13.48 18.29
CA ALA A 46 10.56 -13.14 16.94
C ALA A 46 9.07 -13.47 16.74
N TYR A 47 8.64 -14.68 17.12
CA TYR A 47 7.24 -15.09 17.01
C TYR A 47 6.31 -14.19 17.85
N LYS A 48 6.68 -13.92 19.11
CA LYS A 48 5.88 -13.08 20.01
C LYS A 48 5.70 -11.64 19.51
N VAL A 49 6.69 -11.10 18.79
CA VAL A 49 6.61 -9.77 18.15
C VAL A 49 5.87 -9.82 16.82
N GLY A 50 6.06 -10.89 16.04
CA GLY A 50 5.46 -11.03 14.71
C GLY A 50 3.97 -11.38 14.73
N HIS A 51 3.53 -12.27 15.62
CA HIS A 51 2.14 -12.72 15.71
C HIS A 51 1.10 -11.60 15.85
N PRO A 52 1.25 -10.58 16.73
CA PRO A 52 0.24 -9.52 16.82
C PRO A 52 0.14 -8.67 15.55
N LEU A 53 1.18 -8.66 14.71
CA LEU A 53 1.18 -7.93 13.44
C LEU A 53 0.35 -8.64 12.37
N GLU A 54 -0.10 -9.88 12.56
CA GLU A 54 -0.94 -10.59 11.58
C GLU A 54 -2.27 -9.87 11.32
N LEU A 55 -2.83 -9.19 12.34
CA LEU A 55 -4.04 -8.38 12.20
C LEU A 55 -3.89 -7.26 11.15
N ILE A 56 -2.66 -6.85 10.86
CA ILE A 56 -2.35 -5.82 9.87
C ILE A 56 -2.75 -6.27 8.47
N TRP A 57 -2.76 -7.57 8.16
CA TRP A 57 -3.22 -8.08 6.87
C TRP A 57 -4.70 -7.77 6.62
N ILE A 58 -5.54 -7.92 7.65
CA ILE A 58 -6.97 -7.57 7.58
C ILE A 58 -7.10 -6.06 7.37
N LEU A 59 -6.40 -5.25 8.16
CA LEU A 59 -6.42 -3.79 8.02
C LEU A 59 -5.97 -3.36 6.62
N HIS A 60 -4.87 -3.93 6.13
CA HIS A 60 -4.34 -3.67 4.79
C HIS A 60 -5.41 -3.91 3.72
N GLY A 61 -6.14 -5.02 3.77
CA GLY A 61 -7.21 -5.32 2.80
C GLY A 61 -8.27 -4.20 2.72
N TRP A 62 -8.73 -3.71 3.87
CA TRP A 62 -9.72 -2.61 3.92
C TRP A 62 -9.16 -1.29 3.38
N PHE A 63 -7.96 -0.90 3.82
CA PHE A 63 -7.30 0.32 3.34
C PHE A 63 -6.95 0.24 1.85
N TYR A 64 -6.60 -0.95 1.36
CA TYR A 64 -6.31 -1.19 -0.04
C TYR A 64 -7.56 -1.00 -0.92
N MET A 65 -8.73 -1.49 -0.50
CA MET A 65 -9.97 -1.26 -1.24
C MET A 65 -10.31 0.23 -1.32
N ALA A 66 -10.16 0.98 -0.21
CA ALA A 66 -10.34 2.42 -0.21
C ALA A 66 -9.34 3.13 -1.15
N TYR A 67 -8.08 2.71 -1.13
CA TYR A 67 -7.04 3.19 -2.03
C TYR A 67 -7.41 2.94 -3.50
N LEU A 68 -7.88 1.76 -3.86
CA LEU A 68 -8.25 1.44 -5.25
C LEU A 68 -9.35 2.35 -5.77
N VAL A 69 -10.39 2.60 -4.97
CA VAL A 69 -11.47 3.52 -5.35
C VAL A 69 -10.92 4.93 -5.59
N VAL A 70 -10.12 5.44 -4.65
CA VAL A 70 -9.55 6.80 -4.75
C VAL A 70 -8.57 6.91 -5.92
N ALA A 71 -7.69 5.93 -6.10
CA ALA A 71 -6.71 5.88 -7.20
C ALA A 71 -7.41 5.77 -8.56
N PHE A 72 -8.50 4.99 -8.65
CA PHE A 72 -9.30 4.90 -9.86
C PHE A 72 -9.93 6.25 -10.19
N VAL A 73 -10.65 6.87 -9.25
CA VAL A 73 -11.28 8.18 -9.45
C VAL A 73 -10.24 9.25 -9.82
N LEU A 74 -9.08 9.26 -9.15
CA LEU A 74 -7.99 10.17 -9.45
C LEU A 74 -7.47 9.95 -10.88
N SER A 75 -7.18 8.70 -11.26
CA SER A 75 -6.69 8.36 -12.61
C SER A 75 -7.66 8.79 -13.69
N ARG A 76 -8.98 8.65 -13.45
CA ARG A 76 -10.00 9.07 -14.41
C ARG A 76 -10.12 10.57 -14.54
N ARG A 77 -10.01 11.30 -13.44
CA ARG A 77 -10.07 12.77 -13.45
C ARG A 77 -8.83 13.43 -14.05
N LEU A 78 -7.65 12.82 -13.91
CA LEU A 78 -6.41 13.29 -14.52
C LEU A 78 -6.22 12.78 -15.97
N GLY A 79 -7.21 12.05 -16.51
CA GLY A 79 -7.14 11.54 -17.89
C GLY A 79 -6.09 10.45 -18.11
N TRP A 80 -5.57 9.83 -17.05
CA TRP A 80 -4.56 8.78 -17.14
C TRP A 80 -5.14 7.47 -17.69
N SER A 81 -4.29 6.71 -18.38
CA SER A 81 -4.68 5.44 -19.00
C SER A 81 -4.99 4.36 -17.95
N LEU A 82 -5.82 3.38 -18.32
CA LEU A 82 -6.12 2.23 -17.45
C LEU A 82 -4.86 1.41 -17.13
N GLY A 83 -3.88 1.36 -18.04
CA GLY A 83 -2.59 0.73 -17.78
C GLY A 83 -1.83 1.37 -16.62
N PHE A 84 -1.89 2.70 -16.49
CA PHE A 84 -1.28 3.39 -15.35
C PHE A 84 -2.01 3.08 -14.03
N PHE A 85 -3.34 2.98 -14.06
CA PHE A 85 -4.12 2.50 -12.92
C PHE A 85 -3.73 1.07 -12.51
N LEU A 86 -3.50 0.16 -13.46
CA LEU A 86 -3.02 -1.19 -13.16
C LEU A 86 -1.65 -1.18 -12.47
N VAL A 87 -0.73 -0.32 -12.89
CA VAL A 87 0.56 -0.15 -12.19
C VAL A 87 0.35 0.32 -10.75
N MET A 88 -0.54 1.29 -10.52
CA MET A 88 -0.90 1.76 -9.18
C MET A 88 -1.54 0.67 -8.32
N LEU A 89 -2.34 -0.20 -8.93
CA LEU A 89 -2.97 -1.35 -8.27
C LEU A 89 -1.91 -2.38 -7.85
N LEU A 90 -1.03 -2.78 -8.78
CA LEU A 90 0.03 -3.75 -8.53
C LEU A 90 1.06 -3.26 -7.52
N ALA A 91 1.30 -1.94 -7.47
CA ALA A 91 2.18 -1.34 -6.48
C ALA A 91 1.73 -1.61 -5.04
N GLY A 92 0.43 -1.69 -4.81
CA GLY A 92 -0.14 -1.99 -3.49
C GLY A 92 -0.15 -3.47 -3.13
N LEU A 93 0.41 -4.36 -3.97
CA LEU A 93 0.57 -5.80 -3.70
C LEU A 93 2.02 -6.21 -3.43
N VAL A 94 2.98 -5.36 -3.82
CA VAL A 94 4.41 -5.68 -3.70
C VAL A 94 5.04 -4.82 -2.61
N PRO A 95 5.75 -5.43 -1.64
CA PRO A 95 6.42 -4.69 -0.57
C PRO A 95 7.39 -3.67 -1.15
N VAL A 96 7.47 -2.49 -0.52
CA VAL A 96 8.31 -1.36 -0.94
C VAL A 96 7.87 -0.68 -2.24
N MET A 97 7.34 -1.41 -3.23
CA MET A 97 6.98 -0.85 -4.54
C MET A 97 5.93 0.25 -4.44
N MET A 98 5.04 0.18 -3.46
CA MET A 98 4.05 1.21 -3.19
C MET A 98 4.65 2.61 -2.97
N PHE A 99 5.79 2.70 -2.27
CA PHE A 99 6.46 3.99 -2.00
C PHE A 99 7.11 4.57 -3.25
N VAL A 100 7.69 3.70 -4.08
CA VAL A 100 8.29 4.08 -5.36
C VAL A 100 7.21 4.64 -6.28
N VAL A 101 6.07 3.94 -6.40
CA VAL A 101 4.96 4.38 -7.24
C VAL A 101 4.30 5.64 -6.71
N GLU A 102 4.15 5.83 -5.40
CA GLU A 102 3.68 7.11 -4.82
C GLU A 102 4.59 8.28 -5.24
N HIS A 103 5.91 8.09 -5.19
CA HIS A 103 6.85 9.11 -5.61
C HIS A 103 6.67 9.48 -7.10
N PHE A 104 6.57 8.46 -7.97
CA PHE A 104 6.35 8.68 -9.41
C PHE A 104 5.00 9.34 -9.69
N VAL A 105 3.93 8.91 -9.02
CA VAL A 105 2.59 9.51 -9.15
C VAL A 105 2.62 10.97 -8.72
N SER A 106 3.23 11.26 -7.56
CA SER A 106 3.37 12.61 -7.05
C SER A 106 4.17 13.52 -7.99
N ALA A 107 5.27 13.02 -8.57
CA ALA A 107 6.05 13.76 -9.57
C ALA A 107 5.24 13.99 -10.85
N LYS A 108 4.48 12.99 -11.31
CA LYS A 108 3.63 13.07 -12.50
C LYS A 108 2.50 14.07 -12.33
N VAL A 109 1.79 14.07 -11.18
CA VAL A 109 0.76 15.08 -10.87
C VAL A 109 1.36 16.48 -10.87
N LYS A 110 2.52 16.70 -10.24
CA LYS A 110 3.17 18.02 -10.22
C LYS A 110 3.53 18.54 -11.62
N ARG A 111 3.93 17.64 -12.53
CA ARG A 111 4.33 17.98 -13.90
C ARG A 111 3.13 18.25 -14.81
N GLU A 112 2.09 17.43 -14.71
CA GLU A 112 0.94 17.46 -15.63
C GLU A 112 -0.20 18.34 -15.12
N HIS A 113 -0.32 18.50 -13.79
CA HIS A 113 -1.43 19.18 -13.11
C HIS A 113 -0.94 20.00 -11.90
N PRO A 114 -0.06 21.01 -12.10
CA PRO A 114 0.47 21.82 -11.01
C PRO A 114 -0.62 22.52 -10.17
N GLU A 115 -1.77 22.84 -10.77
CA GLU A 115 -2.94 23.43 -10.11
C GLU A 115 -3.56 22.53 -9.03
N VAL A 116 -3.33 21.22 -9.08
CA VAL A 116 -3.83 20.27 -8.08
C VAL A 116 -2.97 20.29 -6.81
N VAL A 117 -1.71 20.75 -6.93
CA VAL A 117 -0.72 20.77 -5.85
C VAL A 117 -0.59 22.15 -5.21
N ALA A 118 -0.89 23.21 -5.96
CA ALA A 118 -0.78 24.61 -5.50
C ALA A 118 -2.00 25.12 -4.70
N ALA A 119 -3.03 24.29 -4.49
CA ALA A 119 -4.30 24.64 -3.84
C ALA A 119 -4.49 23.92 -2.50
#